data_AF-A0A938Z0Q0-F1
#
_entry.id   AF-A0A938Z0Q0-F1
#
_cell.length_a   1.000
_cell.length_b   1.000
_cell.length_c   1.000
_cell.angle_alpha   90.00
_cell.angle_beta   90.00
_cell.angle_gamma   90.00
#
_symmetry.space_group_name_H-M   'P 1'
#
loop_
_entity.id
_entity.type
_entity.pdbx_description
1 polymer ?
#
loop_
_entity_poly.entity_id
_entity_poly.type
_entity_poly.pdbx_seq_one_letter_code
_entity_poly.pdbx_strand_id
1 'polypeptide(L)'
;MTFVTQVLAAIFAVVFFVYVIRLVSKGKLSLRYSFFWLSLSVVILIAAIFPGFIGAIGELFGFVLTTNFVFFLGLFLLLAFSLMLSVVVTKQAASIKNLTQRLAIVEKELYRGDDD
;
A
#
# COMPACT_ATOMS: atom_id res chain seq x y z
N MET A 1 -9.42 -28.79 10.02
CA MET A 1 -10.13 -27.52 9.71
C MET A 1 -10.93 -27.73 8.44
N THR A 2 -12.18 -27.27 8.40
CA THR A 2 -13.15 -27.57 7.34
C THR A 2 -12.66 -27.05 5.98
N PHE A 3 -12.57 -27.94 4.99
CA PHE A 3 -12.10 -27.68 3.61
C PHE A 3 -12.72 -26.41 2.99
N VAL A 4 -13.94 -26.07 3.42
CA VAL A 4 -14.67 -24.85 3.06
C VAL A 4 -13.90 -23.57 3.37
N THR A 5 -13.24 -23.44 4.54
CA THR A 5 -12.53 -22.20 4.90
C THR A 5 -11.27 -21.99 4.06
N GLN A 6 -10.58 -23.07 3.70
CA GLN A 6 -9.43 -23.03 2.80
C GLN A 6 -9.84 -22.60 1.39
N VAL A 7 -10.92 -23.17 0.85
CA VAL A 7 -11.42 -22.80 -0.49
C VAL A 7 -11.87 -21.35 -0.52
N LEU A 8 -12.58 -20.89 0.51
CA LEU A 8 -13.05 -19.50 0.60
C LEU A 8 -11.87 -18.51 0.70
N ALA A 9 -10.86 -18.85 1.51
CA ALA A 9 -9.63 -18.05 1.64
C ALA A 9 -8.85 -18.00 0.32
N ALA A 10 -8.76 -19.12 -0.40
CA ALA A 10 -8.10 -19.19 -1.72
C ALA A 10 -8.82 -18.31 -2.75
N ILE A 11 -10.15 -18.36 -2.81
CA ILE A 11 -10.95 -17.51 -3.70
C ILE A 11 -10.74 -16.03 -3.35
N PHE A 12 -10.80 -15.68 -2.07
CA PHE A 12 -10.60 -14.30 -1.62
C PHE A 12 -9.20 -13.79 -1.96
N ALA A 13 -8.16 -14.61 -1.76
CA ALA A 13 -6.79 -14.29 -2.12
C ALA A 13 -6.62 -14.07 -3.63
N VAL A 14 -7.21 -14.92 -4.47
CA VAL A 14 -7.16 -14.78 -5.94
C VAL A 14 -7.89 -13.53 -6.40
N VAL A 15 -9.09 -13.25 -5.87
CA VAL A 15 -9.85 -12.04 -6.20
C VAL A 15 -9.07 -10.78 -5.79
N PHE A 16 -8.50 -10.77 -4.59
CA PHE A 16 -7.68 -9.66 -4.10
C PHE A 16 -6.43 -9.47 -4.96
N PHE A 17 -5.74 -10.55 -5.33
CA PHE A 17 -4.58 -10.52 -6.22
C PHE A 17 -4.92 -9.93 -7.59
N VAL A 18 -5.99 -10.41 -8.24
CA VAL A 18 -6.47 -9.88 -9.53
C VAL A 18 -6.88 -8.41 -9.40
N TYR A 19 -7.51 -8.02 -8.28
CA TYR A 19 -7.88 -6.64 -8.00
C TYR A 19 -6.66 -5.73 -7.91
N VAL A 20 -5.62 -6.14 -7.16
CA VAL A 20 -4.36 -5.38 -7.05
C VAL A 20 -3.66 -5.27 -8.40
N ILE A 21 -3.57 -6.36 -9.17
CA ILE A 21 -3.01 -6.34 -10.53
C ILE A 21 -3.78 -5.36 -11.43
N ARG A 22 -5.11 -5.38 -11.41
CA ARG A 22 -5.91 -4.43 -12.20
C ARG A 22 -5.71 -2.99 -11.76
N LEU A 23 -5.53 -2.74 -10.47
CA LEU A 23 -5.30 -1.40 -9.93
C LEU A 23 -3.94 -0.85 -10.36
N VAL A 24 -2.90 -1.70 -10.37
CA VAL A 24 -1.56 -1.38 -10.86
C VAL A 24 -1.55 -1.20 -12.39
N SER A 25 -2.19 -2.12 -13.12
CA SER A 25 -2.21 -2.14 -14.59
C SER A 25 -2.98 -0.97 -15.20
N LYS A 26 -3.93 -0.36 -14.47
CA LYS A 26 -4.67 0.82 -14.94
C LYS A 26 -3.87 2.14 -14.84
N GLY A 27 -2.60 2.11 -14.43
CA GLY A 27 -1.70 3.28 -14.48
C GLY A 27 -2.11 4.46 -13.58
N LYS A 28 -3.10 4.28 -12.69
CA LYS A 28 -3.60 5.34 -11.79
C LYS A 28 -2.72 5.57 -10.57
N LEU A 29 -1.73 4.69 -10.32
CA LEU A 29 -0.70 4.87 -9.29
C LEU A 29 0.63 5.18 -9.99
N SER A 30 1.26 6.29 -9.62
CA SER A 30 2.64 6.53 -10.00
C SER A 30 3.52 5.36 -9.56
N LEU A 31 4.51 4.97 -10.39
CA LEU A 31 5.40 3.81 -10.22
C LEU A 31 5.89 3.58 -8.78
N ARG A 32 6.01 4.65 -7.98
CA ARG A 32 6.46 4.65 -6.59
C ARG A 32 5.49 3.99 -5.61
N TYR A 33 4.18 4.05 -5.84
CA TYR A 33 3.17 3.43 -4.97
C TYR A 33 2.80 2.02 -5.39
N SER A 34 2.85 1.75 -6.69
CA SER A 34 2.56 0.43 -7.25
C SER A 34 3.50 -0.64 -6.70
N PHE A 35 4.76 -0.29 -6.43
CA PHE A 35 5.76 -1.22 -5.88
C PHE A 35 5.38 -1.76 -4.50
N PHE A 36 4.84 -0.92 -3.61
CA PHE A 36 4.44 -1.34 -2.27
C PHE A 36 3.22 -2.28 -2.32
N TRP A 37 2.21 -1.94 -3.12
CA TRP A 37 1.03 -2.80 -3.31
C TRP A 37 1.34 -4.12 -4.02
N LEU A 38 2.27 -4.11 -5.00
CA LEU A 38 2.78 -5.34 -5.63
C LEU A 38 3.49 -6.22 -4.61
N SER A 39 4.38 -5.65 -3.80
CA SER A 39 5.07 -6.39 -2.74
C SER A 39 4.09 -6.97 -1.73
N LEU A 40 3.10 -6.19 -1.30
CA LEU A 40 2.08 -6.63 -0.35
C LEU A 40 1.22 -7.77 -0.92
N SER A 41 0.83 -7.66 -2.19
CA SER A 41 0.09 -8.70 -2.91
C SER A 41 0.88 -10.00 -3.04
N VAL A 42 2.20 -9.93 -3.27
CA VAL A 42 3.07 -11.11 -3.32
C VAL A 42 3.17 -11.77 -1.95
N VAL A 43 3.33 -10.99 -0.87
CA VAL A 43 3.35 -11.50 0.50
C VAL A 43 2.05 -12.22 0.85
N ILE A 44 0.90 -11.65 0.47
CA ILE A 44 -0.42 -12.28 0.69
C ILE A 44 -0.58 -13.57 -0.15
N LEU A 45 -0.05 -13.59 -1.38
CA LEU A 45 -0.09 -14.79 -2.23
C LEU A 45 0.74 -15.93 -1.63
N ILE A 46 1.97 -15.64 -1.18
CA ILE A 46 2.84 -16.61 -0.50
C ILE A 46 2.15 -17.12 0.78
N ALA A 47 1.52 -16.21 1.53
CA ALA A 47 0.76 -16.55 2.71
C ALA A 47 -0.42 -17.51 2.45
N ALA A 48 -1.13 -17.31 1.34
CA ALA A 48 -2.26 -18.14 0.95
C ALA A 48 -1.83 -19.53 0.44
N ILE A 49 -0.69 -19.63 -0.25
CA ILE A 49 -0.18 -20.90 -0.78
C ILE A 49 0.44 -21.75 0.34
N PHE A 50 1.07 -21.12 1.34
CA PHE A 50 1.77 -21.82 2.42
C PHE A 50 1.23 -21.50 3.82
N PRO A 51 0.00 -21.93 4.16
CA PRO A 51 -0.57 -21.69 5.49
C PRO A 51 0.24 -22.36 6.60
N GLY A 52 0.91 -23.49 6.32
CA GLY A 52 1.79 -24.16 7.28
C GLY A 52 3.03 -23.35 7.67
N PHE A 53 3.57 -22.53 6.75
CA PHE A 53 4.72 -21.66 7.02
C PHE A 53 4.34 -20.53 7.99
N ILE A 54 3.15 -19.95 7.79
CA ILE A 54 2.59 -18.92 8.69
C ILE A 54 2.20 -19.49 10.04
N GLY A 55 1.69 -20.72 10.08
CA GLY A 55 1.47 -21.46 11.33
C GLY A 55 2.76 -21.61 12.13
N ALA A 56 3.83 -22.09 11.48
CA ALA A 56 5.13 -22.30 12.11
C ALA A 56 5.75 -21.00 12.65
N ILE A 57 5.63 -19.89 11.91
CA ILE A 57 6.08 -18.58 12.40
C ILE A 57 5.20 -18.12 13.56
N GLY A 58 3.88 -18.28 13.47
CA GLY A 58 2.95 -17.94 14.54
C GLY A 58 3.28 -18.66 15.85
N GLU A 59 3.57 -19.96 15.78
CA GLU A 59 4.01 -20.76 16.92
C GLU A 59 5.36 -20.30 17.49
N LEU A 60 6.33 -19.94 16.62
CA LEU A 60 7.61 -19.38 17.06
C LEU A 60 7.44 -18.05 17.82
N PHE A 61 6.47 -17.23 17.40
CA PHE A 61 6.11 -15.98 18.08
C PHE A 61 5.17 -16.20 19.29
N GLY A 62 4.76 -17.44 19.59
CA GLY A 62 3.93 -17.78 20.74
C GLY A 62 2.42 -17.60 20.53
N PHE A 63 1.94 -17.45 19.29
CA PHE A 63 0.51 -17.37 18.99
C PHE A 63 -0.14 -18.76 18.93
N VAL A 64 -1.14 -18.99 19.80
CA VAL A 64 -1.87 -20.27 19.89
C VAL A 64 -2.80 -20.50 18.69
N LEU A 65 -3.38 -19.43 18.12
CA LEU A 65 -4.21 -19.50 16.92
C LEU A 65 -3.52 -18.79 15.76
N THR A 66 -3.30 -19.51 14.65
CA THR A 66 -2.74 -18.98 13.39
C THR A 66 -3.52 -17.77 12.88
N THR A 67 -4.84 -17.73 13.08
CA THR A 67 -5.71 -16.60 12.71
C THR A 67 -5.31 -15.30 13.42
N ASN A 68 -4.93 -15.37 14.71
CA ASN A 68 -4.56 -14.19 15.49
C ASN A 68 -3.24 -13.60 14.98
N PHE A 69 -2.29 -14.46 14.62
CA PHE A 69 -1.02 -14.02 14.04
C PHE A 69 -1.23 -13.31 12.69
N VAL A 70 -2.05 -13.88 11.80
CA VAL A 70 -2.38 -13.24 10.51
C VAL A 70 -3.09 -11.90 10.71
N PHE A 71 -4.00 -11.82 11.68
CA PHE A 71 -4.70 -10.57 12.00
C PHE A 71 -3.73 -9.50 12.55
N PHE A 72 -2.85 -9.87 13.46
CA PHE A 72 -1.81 -8.99 14.00
C PHE A 72 -0.87 -8.48 12.91
N LEU A 73 -0.40 -9.38 12.04
CA LEU A 73 0.46 -9.04 10.90
C LEU A 73 -0.27 -8.10 9.93
N GLY A 74 -1.54 -8.38 9.64
CA GLY A 74 -2.39 -7.52 8.81
C GLY A 74 -2.55 -6.12 9.39
N LEU A 75 -2.81 -6.01 10.70
CA LEU A 75 -2.89 -4.71 11.40
C LEU A 75 -1.57 -3.95 11.33
N PHE A 76 -0.45 -4.62 11.58
CA PHE A 76 0.87 -4.00 11.52
C PHE A 76 1.18 -3.47 10.11
N LEU A 77 0.90 -4.27 9.07
CA LEU A 77 1.07 -3.86 7.68
C LEU A 77 0.15 -2.70 7.31
N LEU A 78 -1.09 -2.69 7.79
CA LEU A 78 -2.04 -1.59 7.57
C LEU A 78 -1.54 -0.28 8.19
N LEU A 79 -1.01 -0.34 9.41
CA LEU A 79 -0.43 0.84 10.08
C LEU A 79 0.81 1.35 9.34
N ALA A 80 1.73 0.47 8.95
CA ALA A 80 2.90 0.83 8.17
C ALA A 80 2.51 1.48 6.83
N PHE A 81 1.49 0.92 6.16
CA PHE A 81 0.97 1.47 4.92
C PHE A 81 0.35 2.86 5.11
N SER A 82 -0.44 3.05 6.19
CA SER A 82 -1.01 4.35 6.54
C SER A 82 0.07 5.42 6.76
N LEU A 83 1.14 5.08 7.51
CA LEU A 83 2.28 5.97 7.70
C LEU A 83 2.98 6.31 6.39
N MET A 84 3.21 5.32 5.53
CA MET A 84 3.80 5.55 4.22
C MET A 84 2.94 6.49 3.38
N LEU A 85 1.62 6.31 3.37
CA LEU A 85 0.71 7.20 2.66
C LEU A 85 0.78 8.63 3.20
N SER A 86 0.77 8.78 4.53
CA SER A 86 0.89 10.07 5.21
C SER A 86 2.16 10.81 4.78
N VAL A 87 3.32 10.14 4.80
CA VAL A 87 4.59 10.72 4.36
C VAL A 87 4.54 11.21 2.92
N VAL A 88 3.91 10.45 2.01
CA VAL A 88 3.85 10.90 0.62
C VAL A 88 2.88 12.05 0.43
N VAL A 89 1.74 12.07 1.14
CA VAL A 89 0.83 13.23 1.14
C VAL A 89 1.57 14.48 1.63
N THR A 90 2.38 14.38 2.69
CA THR A 90 3.20 15.50 3.17
C THR A 90 4.18 16.00 2.09
N LYS A 91 4.85 15.08 1.37
CA LYS A 91 5.78 15.46 0.28
C LYS A 91 5.07 16.11 -0.91
N GLN A 92 3.87 15.63 -1.26
CA GLN A 92 3.05 16.21 -2.31
C GLN A 92 2.60 17.61 -1.93
N ALA A 93 2.12 17.82 -0.70
CA ALA A 93 1.73 19.13 -0.20
C ALA A 93 2.88 20.15 -0.24
N ALA A 94 4.10 19.72 0.14
CA ALA A 94 5.30 20.56 0.05
C ALA A 94 5.64 20.94 -1.41
N SER A 95 5.48 20.00 -2.35
CA SER A 95 5.74 20.25 -3.77
C SER A 95 4.73 21.24 -4.36
N ILE A 96 3.44 21.07 -4.05
CA ILE A 96 2.38 22.01 -4.45
C ILE A 96 2.70 23.41 -3.92
N LYS A 97 3.04 23.54 -2.63
CA LYS A 97 3.43 24.82 -2.03
C LYS A 97 4.60 25.48 -2.78
N ASN A 98 5.63 24.71 -3.14
CA ASN A 98 6.78 25.23 -3.89
C ASN A 98 6.38 25.72 -5.28
N LEU A 99 5.55 24.96 -6.00
CA LEU A 99 5.04 25.35 -7.32
C LEU A 99 4.21 26.64 -7.24
N THR A 100 3.31 26.75 -6.25
CA THR A 100 2.51 27.96 -6.04
C THR A 100 3.40 29.17 -5.73
N GLN A 101 4.44 28.99 -4.91
CA GLN A 101 5.40 30.07 -4.64
C GLN A 101 6.17 30.51 -5.87
N ARG A 102 6.64 29.55 -6.70
CA ARG A 102 7.31 29.88 -7.97
C ARG A 102 6.39 30.63 -8.92
N LEU A 103 5.13 30.21 -9.03
CA LEU A 103 4.13 30.88 -9.86
C LEU A 103 3.91 32.33 -9.40
N ALA A 104 3.78 32.57 -8.10
CA ALA A 104 3.58 33.91 -7.55
C ALA A 104 4.78 34.86 -7.81
N ILE A 105 6.01 34.33 -7.78
CA ILE A 105 7.21 35.13 -8.12
C ILE A 105 7.21 35.49 -9.61
N VAL A 106 6.93 34.52 -10.48
CA VAL A 106 6.87 34.72 -11.94
C VAL A 106 5.78 35.74 -12.30
N GLU A 107 4.60 35.63 -11.69
CA GLU A 107 3.50 36.56 -11.90
C GLU A 107 3.88 37.98 -11.48
N LYS A 108 4.55 38.14 -10.33
CA LYS A 108 5.04 39.44 -9.86
C LYS A 108 6.07 40.06 -10.81
N GLU A 109 6.97 39.27 -11.36
CA GLU A 109 7.98 39.75 -12.32
C GLU A 109 7.35 40.20 -13.64
N LEU A 110 6.33 39.47 -14.13
CA LEU A 110 5.57 39.87 -15.32
C LEU A 110 4.85 41.20 -15.12
N TYR A 111 4.12 41.39 -14.02
CA TYR A 111 3.42 42.66 -13.76
C TYR A 111 4.39 43.82 -13.58
N ARG A 112 5.57 43.61 -12.99
CA ARG A 112 6.56 44.68 -12.81
C ARG A 112 7.21 45.13 -14.12
N GLY A 113 7.28 44.26 -15.13
CA GLY A 113 7.86 44.59 -16.44
C GLY A 113 6.88 45.27 -17.41
N ASP A 114 5.58 45.33 -17.08
CA ASP A 114 4.55 46.01 -17.88
C ASP A 114 4.35 47.48 -17.45
N ASP A 115 4.88 47.84 -16.28
CA ASP A 115 4.84 49.20 -15.71
C ASP A 115 6.10 50.07 -16.06
N ASP A 116 7.11 49.50 -16.73
CA ASP A 116 8.35 50.16 -17.22
C ASP A 116 8.32 50.35 -18.75
#